data_AF-X0WEH2-F1
#
_entry.id   AF-X0WEH2-F1
#
_cell.length_a   1.000
_cell.length_b   1.000
_cell.length_c   1.000
_cell.angle_alpha   90.00
_cell.angle_beta   90.00
_cell.angle_gamma   90.00
#
_symmetry.space_group_name_H-M   'P 1'
#
loop_
_entity.id
_entity.type
_entity.pdbx_description
1 polymer ?
#
loop_
_entity_poly.entity_id
_entity_poly.type
_entity_poly.pdbx_seq_one_letter_code
_entity_poly.pdbx_strand_id
1 'polypeptide(L)' 'RAEHLEKQVKQVKEGTFDGPLSKLKKMNTQSLKKLYVEREAEPAMADEFWEPTTQQPTSGKEVGRSV' A
#
# COMPACT_ATOMS: atom_id res chain seq x y z
N ARG A 1 21.37 5.77 -10.69
CA ARG A 1 21.31 5.89 -9.20
C ARG A 1 20.00 6.60 -8.88
N ALA A 2 19.19 6.08 -7.95
CA ALA A 2 18.02 6.72 -7.33
C ALA A 2 16.72 6.98 -8.14
N GLU A 3 16.55 6.42 -9.35
CA GLU A 3 15.28 6.55 -10.11
C GLU A 3 14.06 6.07 -9.32
N HIS A 4 14.23 5.01 -8.52
CA HIS A 4 13.16 4.53 -7.65
C HIS A 4 12.76 5.57 -6.60
N LEU A 5 13.72 6.22 -5.96
CA LEU A 5 13.44 7.25 -4.95
C LEU A 5 12.74 8.46 -5.58
N GLU A 6 13.19 8.88 -6.77
CA GLU A 6 12.56 9.98 -7.49
C GLU A 6 11.09 9.69 -7.83
N LYS A 7 10.80 8.46 -8.28
CA LYS A 7 9.43 7.98 -8.51
C LYS A 7 8.58 8.07 -7.23
N GLN A 8 9.11 7.62 -6.09
CA GLN A 8 8.38 7.69 -4.81
C GLN A 8 8.13 9.15 -4.38
N VAL A 9 9.12 10.02 -4.49
CA VAL A 9 8.99 11.45 -4.17
C VAL A 9 7.92 12.12 -5.05
N LYS A 10 7.87 11.77 -6.34
CA LYS A 10 6.86 12.27 -7.27
C LYS A 10 5.45 11.86 -6.84
N GLN A 11 5.24 10.59 -6.48
CA GLN A 11 3.93 10.10 -6.01
C GLN A 11 3.43 10.85 -4.76
N VAL A 12 4.33 11.15 -3.83
CA VAL A 12 4.02 11.96 -2.64
C VAL A 12 3.61 13.39 -3.05
N LYS A 13 4.38 14.03 -3.93
CA LYS A 13 4.09 15.39 -4.40
C LYS A 13 2.79 15.49 -5.20
N GLU A 14 2.43 14.44 -5.94
CA GLU A 14 1.17 14.35 -6.68
C GLU A 14 -0.03 14.03 -5.79
N GLY A 15 0.16 13.84 -4.49
CA GLY A 15 -0.93 13.58 -3.54
C GLY A 15 -1.54 12.18 -3.70
N THR A 16 -0.79 11.21 -4.24
CA THR A 16 -1.25 9.83 -4.47
C THR A 16 -1.86 9.21 -3.21
N PHE A 17 -1.37 9.61 -2.03
CA PHE A 17 -1.79 9.09 -0.73
C PHE A 17 -2.85 9.95 -0.04
N ASP A 18 -3.18 11.14 -0.55
CA ASP A 18 -4.06 12.10 0.14
C ASP A 18 -5.49 11.55 0.32
N GLY A 19 -6.02 10.91 -0.73
CA GLY A 19 -7.33 10.27 -0.69
C GLY A 19 -7.42 9.17 0.37
N PRO A 20 -6.56 8.13 0.32
CA PRO A 20 -6.47 7.10 1.35
C PRO A 20 -6.24 7.65 2.76
N LEU A 21 -5.33 8.62 2.93
CA LEU A 21 -5.06 9.25 4.23
C LEU A 21 -6.28 10.01 4.76
N SER A 22 -7.00 10.74 3.91
CA SER A 22 -8.23 11.43 4.28
C SER A 22 -9.32 10.45 4.73
N LYS A 23 -9.45 9.31 4.06
CA LYS A 23 -10.37 8.23 4.48
C LYS A 23 -10.00 7.71 5.86
N LEU A 24 -8.73 7.37 6.09
CA LEU A 24 -8.26 6.87 7.39
C LEU A 24 -8.45 7.90 8.52
N LYS A 25 -8.15 9.18 8.26
CA LYS A 25 -8.31 10.27 9.24
C LYS A 25 -9.77 10.50 9.66
N LYS A 26 -10.74 10.11 8.84
CA LYS A 26 -12.18 10.24 9.13
C LYS A 26 -12.78 9.01 9.82
N MET A 27 -12.04 7.90 9.91
CA MET A 27 -12.51 6.69 10.57
C MET A 27 -12.44 6.83 12.09
N ASN A 28 -13.36 6.15 12.79
CA ASN A 28 -13.30 6.05 14.23
C ASN A 28 -12.25 5.01 14.68
N THR A 29 -11.88 5.08 15.95
CA THR A 29 -10.87 4.21 16.56
C THR A 29 -11.19 2.71 16.44
N GLN A 30 -12.47 2.31 16.54
CA GLN A 30 -12.85 0.90 16.43
C GLN A 30 -12.64 0.39 15.00
N SER A 31 -13.04 1.16 14.00
CA SER A 31 -12.82 0.84 12.58
C SER A 31 -11.33 0.78 12.23
N LEU A 32 -10.52 1.70 12.76
CA LEU A 32 -9.06 1.67 12.55
C LEU A 32 -8.41 0.43 13.18
N LYS A 33 -8.80 0.07 14.42
CA LYS A 33 -8.32 -1.16 15.07
C LYS A 33 -8.70 -2.41 14.29
N LYS A 34 -9.94 -2.47 13.79
CA LYS A 34 -10.41 -3.57 12.95
C LYS A 34 -9.56 -3.71 11.68
N LEU A 35 -9.37 -2.62 10.93
CA LEU A 35 -8.50 -2.60 9.75
C LEU A 35 -7.06 -3.02 10.05
N TYR A 36 -6.52 -2.60 11.19
CA TYR A 36 -5.16 -2.98 11.61
C TYR A 36 -5.04 -4.48 11.92
N VAL A 37 -6.09 -5.10 12.48
CA VAL A 37 -6.12 -6.54 12.77
C VAL A 37 -6.39 -7.36 11.51
N GLU A 38 -7.23 -6.83 10.60
CA GLU A 38 -7.57 -7.48 9.33
C GLU A 38 -6.46 -7.37 8.28
N ARG A 39 -5.43 -6.54 8.50
CA ARG A 39 -4.27 -6.50 7.62
C ARG A 39 -3.61 -7.88 7.60
N GLU A 40 -3.20 -8.33 6.43
CA GLU A 40 -2.40 -9.55 6.32
C GLU A 40 -1.08 -9.33 7.06
N ALA A 41 -0.89 -10.08 8.15
CA ALA A 41 0.36 -10.11 8.90
C ALA A 41 1.33 -11.07 8.22
N GLU A 42 2.60 -10.70 8.16
CA GLU A 42 3.66 -11.60 7.71
C GLU A 42 3.69 -12.85 8.59
N PRO A 43 3.52 -14.06 8.03
CA PRO A 43 3.64 -15.29 8.78
C PRO A 43 5.04 -15.45 9.39
N ALA A 44 5.14 -16.08 10.57
CA ALA A 44 6.43 -16.26 11.25
C ALA A 44 7.47 -17.09 10.46
N MET A 45 7.01 -17.87 9.47
CA MET A 45 7.82 -18.72 8.60
C MET A 45 7.70 -18.28 7.12
N ALA A 46 7.39 -17.00 6.90
CA ALA A 46 7.28 -16.47 5.55
C ALA A 46 8.63 -16.46 4.84
N ASP A 47 8.59 -16.60 3.53
CA ASP A 47 9.78 -16.49 2.68
C ASP A 47 10.27 -15.03 2.63
N GLU A 48 11.54 -14.81 2.27
CA GLU A 48 12.15 -13.47 2.19
C GLU A 48 11.43 -12.53 1.20
N PHE A 49 10.65 -13.11 0.27
CA PHE A 49 9.85 -12.40 -0.71
C PHE A 49 8.36 -12.34 -0.35
N TRP A 50 8.01 -12.52 0.93
CA TRP A 50 6.62 -12.45 1.35
C TRP A 50 6.03 -11.06 1.10
N GLU A 51 4.87 -11.06 0.44
CA GLU A 51 4.05 -9.89 0.23
C GLU A 51 2.59 -10.24 0.58
N PRO A 52 1.82 -9.30 1.15
CA PRO A 52 0.40 -9.52 1.39
C PRO A 52 -0.35 -9.72 0.07
N THR A 53 -1.29 -10.67 0.06
CA THR A 53 -2.11 -11.04 -1.11
C THR A 53 -3.02 -9.90 -1.55
N THR A 54 -3.53 -9.12 -0.59
CA THR A 54 -4.25 -7.88 -0.82
C THR A 54 -3.30 -6.75 -1.21
N GLN A 55 -2.94 -6.71 -2.49
CA GLN A 55 -2.29 -5.54 -3.07
C GLN A 55 -3.23 -4.34 -2.93
N GLN A 56 -2.80 -3.31 -2.19
CA GLN A 56 -3.50 -2.01 -2.21
C GLN A 56 -3.59 -1.55 -3.67
N PRO A 57 -4.77 -1.14 -4.18
CA PRO A 57 -4.87 -0.68 -5.56
C PRO A 57 -4.08 0.63 -5.67
N THR A 58 -2.84 0.56 -6.13
CA THR A 58 -2.14 1.74 -6.63
C THR A 58 -2.90 2.16 -7.87
N SER A 59 -3.69 3.23 -7.78
CA SER A 59 -4.38 3.79 -8.94
C SER A 59 -3.33 4.31 -9.94
N GLY A 60 -2.97 3.45 -10.89
CA GLY A 60 -2.01 3.68 -11.96
C GLY A 60 -1.90 2.40 -12.77
N LYS A 61 -2.77 2.25 -13.77
CA LYS A 61 -2.93 1.07 -14.64
C LYS A 61 -1.66 0.60 -15.38
N GLU A 62 -1.58 -0.73 -15.51
CA GLU A 62 -1.08 -1.59 -16.62
C GLU A 62 0.45 -1.55 -16.89
N VAL A 63 1.16 -2.66 -17.16
CA VAL A 63 0.98 -3.63 -18.26
C VAL A 63 1.48 -5.01 -17.83
N GLY A 64 0.83 -6.05 -18.36
CA GLY A 64 1.10 -7.46 -18.04
C GLY A 64 2.52 -7.93 -18.31
N ARG A 65 2.84 -9.05 -17.66
CA ARG A 65 3.99 -9.87 -18.00
C ARG A 65 3.47 -11.26 -18.30
N SER A 66 3.20 -11.49 -19.58
CA SER A 66 3.31 -12.82 -20.15
C SER A 66 4.74 -13.30 -19.95
N VAL A 67 4.87 -14.52 -19.44
CA VAL A 67 5.91 -15.48 -19.82
C VAL A 67 5.23 -16.82 -19.96
#